data_AF-V5ICV8-F1
#
_entry.id   AF-V5ICV8-F1
#
_cell.length_a   1.000
_cell.length_b   1.000
_cell.length_c   1.000
_cell.angle_alpha   90.00
_cell.angle_beta   90.00
_cell.angle_gamma   90.00
#
_symmetry.space_group_name_H-M   'P 1'
#
loop_
_entity.id
_entity.type
_entity.pdbx_description
1 polymer ?
#
loop_
_entity_poly.entity_id
_entity_poly.type
_entity_poly.pdbx_seq_one_letter_code
_entity_poly.pdbx_strand_id
1 'polypeptide(L)' 'MYLTHLVFASLVVAAIADVGSTASQTNETHTDAWKTVSQNETFYMMYRSYEYDAGVGGTGKCVSVKLCEKNDRTRTARSK' A
#
# COMPACT_ATOMS: atom_id res chain seq x y z
N MET A 1 -2.35 -0.29 -52.60
CA MET A 1 -1.26 -0.07 -51.63
C MET A 1 -1.68 1.07 -50.72
N TYR A 2 -1.78 0.82 -49.41
CA TYR A 2 -2.10 1.85 -48.41
C TYR A 2 -0.78 2.31 -47.78
N LEU A 3 -0.55 3.62 -47.75
CA LEU A 3 0.68 4.22 -47.22
C LEU A 3 0.54 4.32 -45.70
N THR A 4 1.25 3.48 -44.96
CA THR A 4 1.29 3.52 -43.49
C THR A 4 2.38 4.47 -43.03
N HIS A 5 1.99 5.58 -42.40
CA HIS A 5 2.93 6.49 -41.75
C HIS A 5 3.47 5.87 -40.45
N LEU A 6 4.77 5.58 -40.43
CA LEU A 6 5.51 5.18 -39.22
C LEU A 6 5.79 6.42 -38.37
N VAL A 7 5.12 6.54 -37.22
CA VAL A 7 5.41 7.55 -36.21
C VAL A 7 6.53 7.02 -35.32
N PHE A 8 7.74 7.55 -35.47
CA PHE A 8 8.83 7.32 -34.53
C PHE A 8 8.69 8.28 -33.35
N ALA A 9 8.26 7.77 -32.20
CA ALA A 9 8.32 8.51 -30.94
C ALA A 9 9.77 8.49 -30.43
N SER A 10 10.47 9.61 -30.50
CA SER A 10 11.82 9.77 -29.94
C SER A 10 11.75 9.87 -28.41
N LEU A 11 12.40 8.95 -27.70
CA LEU A 11 12.59 8.98 -26.26
C LEU A 11 13.68 10.00 -25.91
N VAL A 12 13.33 11.09 -25.21
CA VAL A 12 14.30 12.03 -24.64
C VAL A 12 14.80 11.44 -23.32
N VAL A 13 16.06 11.00 -23.29
CA VAL A 13 16.72 10.57 -22.04
C VAL A 13 17.16 11.81 -21.29
N ALA A 14 16.39 12.23 -20.29
CA ALA A 14 16.86 13.18 -19.30
C ALA A 14 17.89 12.47 -18.40
N ALA A 15 19.14 12.90 -18.46
CA ALA A 15 20.18 12.45 -17.55
C ALA A 15 19.75 12.76 -16.11
N ILE A 16 19.54 11.73 -15.31
CA ILE A 16 19.38 11.86 -13.86
C ILE A 16 20.74 12.28 -13.29
N ALA A 17 20.94 13.58 -13.14
CA ALA A 17 21.93 14.05 -12.19
C ALA A 17 21.50 13.50 -10.82
N ASP A 18 22.39 12.73 -10.20
CA ASP A 18 22.31 12.27 -8.83
C ASP A 18 22.25 13.49 -7.90
N VAL A 19 21.06 14.08 -7.79
CA VAL A 19 20.73 14.97 -6.68
C VAL A 19 20.55 14.00 -5.53
N GLY A 20 21.64 13.74 -4.82
CA GLY A 20 21.64 13.09 -3.53
C GLY A 20 20.47 13.66 -2.75
N SER A 21 19.41 12.84 -2.69
CA SER A 21 18.14 13.25 -2.13
C SER A 21 18.40 13.36 -0.65
N THR A 22 18.82 14.55 -0.23
CA THR A 22 18.52 15.06 1.10
C THR A 22 17.02 15.33 1.09
N ALA A 23 16.22 14.28 0.90
CA ALA A 23 14.87 14.25 1.39
C ALA A 23 15.04 14.48 2.88
N SER A 24 14.79 15.71 3.31
CA SER A 24 14.49 15.98 4.70
C SER A 24 13.54 14.88 5.12
N GLN A 25 13.99 13.96 5.97
CA GLN A 25 13.12 12.96 6.53
C GLN A 25 12.11 13.75 7.35
N THR A 26 10.99 14.11 6.72
CA THR A 26 9.79 14.43 7.47
C THR A 26 9.58 13.19 8.32
N ASN A 27 9.84 13.32 9.62
CA ASN A 27 9.49 12.32 10.63
C ASN A 27 7.97 12.24 10.63
N GLU A 28 7.42 11.58 9.63
CA GLU A 28 6.00 11.38 9.51
C GLU A 28 5.58 10.52 10.68
N THR A 29 4.59 11.01 11.43
CA THR A 29 4.07 10.35 12.63
C THR A 29 3.28 9.07 12.32
N HIS A 30 3.39 8.57 11.09
CA HIS A 30 2.68 7.43 10.51
C HIS A 30 3.39 6.08 10.73
N THR A 31 4.52 6.06 11.44
CA THR A 31 5.32 4.83 11.65
C THR A 31 4.80 3.91 12.76
N ASP A 32 3.87 4.38 13.61
CA ASP A 32 3.38 3.59 14.75
C ASP A 32 2.16 2.72 14.37
N ALA A 33 2.44 1.49 13.97
CA ALA A 33 1.41 0.48 13.67
C ALA A 33 0.49 0.16 14.87
N TRP A 34 0.96 0.36 16.11
CA TRP A 34 0.17 0.05 17.29
C TRP A 34 -0.99 1.03 17.51
N LYS A 35 -0.87 2.25 16.98
CA LYS A 35 -1.99 3.21 16.96
C LYS A 35 -3.17 2.65 16.18
N THR A 36 -2.93 1.97 15.06
CA THR A 36 -4.00 1.32 14.25
C THR A 36 -4.71 0.24 15.04
N VAL A 37 -3.98 -0.57 15.79
CA VAL A 37 -4.56 -1.63 16.65
C VAL A 37 -5.43 -1.06 17.78
N SER A 38 -5.13 0.17 18.22
CA SER A 38 -5.87 0.83 19.31
C SER A 38 -7.16 1.52 18.85
N GLN A 39 -7.48 1.52 17.55
CA GLN A 39 -8.71 2.11 17.02
C GLN A 39 -9.90 1.15 17.17
N ASN A 40 -11.03 1.64 17.68
CA ASN A 40 -12.27 0.85 17.85
C ASN A 40 -13.17 0.91 16.61
N GLU A 41 -12.57 0.82 15.44
CA GLU A 41 -13.26 0.91 14.15
C GLU A 41 -13.18 -0.41 13.39
N THR A 42 -14.03 -0.56 12.36
CA THR A 42 -13.90 -1.65 11.39
C THR A 42 -13.16 -1.12 10.16
N PHE A 43 -12.06 -1.76 9.80
CA PHE A 43 -11.29 -1.41 8.61
C PHE A 43 -11.70 -2.30 7.46
N TYR A 44 -11.94 -1.68 6.30
CA TYR A 44 -12.32 -2.38 5.07
C TYR A 44 -11.18 -2.30 4.04
N MET A 45 -10.89 -3.42 3.39
CA MET A 45 -9.94 -3.44 2.29
C MET A 45 -10.60 -2.88 1.04
N MET A 46 -10.36 -1.60 0.76
CA MET A 46 -10.95 -0.92 -0.40
C MET A 46 -10.24 -1.28 -1.70
N TYR A 47 -8.92 -1.43 -1.66
CA TYR A 47 -8.09 -1.72 -2.83
C TYR A 47 -6.94 -2.63 -2.44
N ARG A 48 -6.60 -3.57 -3.34
CA ARG A 48 -5.36 -4.34 -3.32
C ARG A 48 -4.81 -4.44 -4.73
N SER A 49 -3.49 -4.39 -4.87
CA SER A 49 -2.80 -4.45 -6.16
C SER A 49 -2.61 -5.87 -6.70
N TYR A 50 -3.01 -6.89 -5.93
CA TYR A 50 -2.90 -8.31 -6.32
C TYR A 50 -4.26 -9.02 -6.19
N GLU A 51 -4.48 -10.02 -7.03
CA GLU A 51 -5.78 -10.68 -7.12
C GLU A 51 -5.99 -11.81 -6.10
N TYR A 52 -4.93 -12.45 -5.58
CA TYR A 52 -5.07 -13.64 -4.74
C TYR A 52 -4.36 -13.50 -3.39
N ASP A 53 -5.07 -13.79 -2.30
CA ASP A 53 -4.52 -13.98 -0.95
C ASP A 53 -5.29 -15.08 -0.22
N ALA A 54 -4.59 -16.18 0.09
CA ALA A 54 -5.17 -17.35 0.74
C ALA A 54 -5.71 -17.04 2.15
N GLY A 55 -5.12 -16.09 2.88
CA GLY A 55 -5.54 -15.70 4.22
C GLY A 55 -6.92 -15.04 4.27
N VAL A 56 -7.40 -14.54 3.13
CA VAL A 56 -8.74 -13.93 2.98
C VAL A 56 -9.65 -14.72 2.03
N GLY A 57 -9.33 -15.99 1.75
CA GLY A 57 -10.12 -16.85 0.87
C GLY A 57 -9.80 -16.72 -0.62
N GLY A 58 -8.56 -16.39 -0.97
CA GLY A 58 -8.08 -16.28 -2.35
C GLY A 58 -8.51 -14.97 -3.01
N THR A 59 -9.47 -15.05 -3.92
CA THR A 59 -10.04 -13.89 -4.64
C THR A 59 -11.15 -13.18 -3.87
N GLY A 60 -11.27 -13.48 -2.57
CA GLY A 60 -12.29 -12.96 -1.65
C GLY A 60 -12.49 -11.45 -1.74
N LYS A 61 -13.76 -11.04 -1.69
CA LYS A 61 -14.22 -9.65 -1.69
C LYS A 61 -14.79 -9.29 -0.30
N CYS A 62 -15.08 -8.01 -0.09
CA CYS A 62 -15.68 -7.52 1.16
C CYS A 62 -14.83 -7.83 2.41
N VAL A 63 -13.51 -7.82 2.26
CA VAL A 63 -12.58 -8.11 3.35
C VAL A 63 -12.61 -6.95 4.34
N SER A 64 -12.83 -7.28 5.61
CA SER A 64 -12.77 -6.34 6.72
C SER A 64 -12.07 -6.95 7.93
N VAL A 65 -11.63 -6.09 8.84
CA VAL A 65 -11.09 -6.51 10.12
C VAL A 65 -11.53 -5.54 11.20
N LYS A 66 -11.98 -6.09 12.33
CA LYS A 66 -12.16 -5.36 13.58
C LYS A 66 -11.27 -5.98 14.65
N LEU A 67 -10.37 -5.18 15.19
CA LEU A 67 -9.44 -5.64 16.23
C LEU A 67 -10.09 -5.50 17.61
N CYS A 68 -9.85 -6.48 18.47
CA CYS A 68 -10.37 -6.56 19.82
C CYS A 68 -9.36 -7.24 20.77
N GLU A 69 -9.68 -7.27 22.06
CA GLU A 69 -8.84 -7.96 23.08
C GLU A 69 -7.37 -7.53 23.02
N LYS A 70 -7.14 -6.21 22.95
CA LYS A 70 -5.80 -5.64 22.89
C LYS A 70 -4.98 -5.99 24.15
N ASN A 71 -3.74 -6.41 23.94
CA ASN A 71 -2.75 -6.63 24.99
C ASN A 71 -1.52 -5.74 24.75
N ASP A 72 -1.37 -4.69 25.56
CA ASP A 72 -0.27 -3.74 25.45
C ASP A 72 1.09 -4.32 25.86
N ARG A 73 1.12 -5.34 26.72
CA ARG A 73 2.36 -5.98 27.16
C ARG A 73 3.01 -6.79 26.04
N THR A 74 2.21 -7.53 25.29
CA THR A 74 2.70 -8.41 24.21
C THR A 74 2.57 -7.76 22.83
N ARG A 75 1.96 -6.58 22.73
CA ARG A 75 1.64 -5.91 21.45
C ARG A 75 0.83 -6.82 20.51
N THR A 76 -0.19 -7.49 21.06
CA THR A 76 -1.09 -8.39 20.31
C THR A 76 -2.55 -7.99 20.45
N ALA A 77 -3.37 -8.33 19.46
CA ALA A 77 -4.83 -8.22 19.51
C ALA A 77 -5.44 -9.42 18.77
N ARG A 78 -6.74 -9.67 18.97
CA ARG A 78 -7.52 -10.61 18.15
C ARG A 78 -8.33 -9.85 17.10
N SER A 79 -8.75 -10.55 16.05
CA SER A 79 -9.74 -10.08 15.09
C SER A 79 -11.07 -10.79 15.30
N LYS A 80 -12.19 -10.07 15.12
CA LYS A 80 -13.54 -10.65 15.04
C LYS A 80 -13.96 -10.95 13.61
#